data_AF-L1JKY0-F1
#
_entry.id   AF-L1JKY0-F1
#
_cell.length_a   1.000
_cell.length_b   1.000
_cell.length_c   1.000
_cell.angle_alpha   90.00
_cell.angle_beta   90.00
_cell.angle_gamma   90.00
#
_symmetry.space_group_name_H-M   'P 1'
#
loop_
_entity.id
_entity.type
_entity.pdbx_description
1 polymer ?
#
loop_
_entity_poly.entity_id
_entity_poly.type
_entity_poly.pdbx_seq_one_letter_code
_entity_poly.pdbx_strand_id
1 'polypeptide(L)'
;MEERDGGEEEDESQVRLIDRLLASQSAEVDGQVAENLRARVFGKTGGTCQIPAKRSPSTDLSVERKILKLNSTASAAVQPRSGVVKLTSSAVSTTGVDLSAEGGAYNAPKLQLGTGGAKAGSIKGTSKELERPYLRLHFVPDPSTIRPQHILVEALKLVKKKWIENQDFPHATEQLMAIQQDCKLQGIEGTIACDAYETHIRIALERADLAEFTRCLSSLSSLYHSAILHGETWSPFTNEFIAYRMLHGMRLEKDLLENISCELCRISPEQRSDSDIHFAISVGKSLMARDFSTFFRLYANAPKMAGHVIDFFVDRVRETALQTYIKACQPDIHLDDLKHMLCFEKRKQCFRFLRERGVVMSDDKRLVLTKDSLKSFKVS
;
A
#
# COMPACT_ATOMS: atom_id res chain seq x y z
N MET A 1 -34.27 15.73 -24.83
CA MET A 1 -34.12 16.48 -23.57
C MET A 1 -34.75 15.60 -22.52
N GLU A 2 -34.09 14.98 -21.55
CA GLU A 2 -32.70 14.97 -21.06
C GLU A 2 -32.51 13.57 -20.45
N GLU A 3 -31.58 12.75 -20.96
CA GLU A 3 -31.06 11.57 -20.25
C GLU A 3 -29.69 11.92 -19.66
N ARG A 4 -29.63 13.05 -18.95
CA ARG A 4 -28.48 13.46 -18.15
C ARG A 4 -29.01 13.72 -16.76
N ASP A 5 -28.81 12.78 -15.83
CA ASP A 5 -28.54 13.12 -14.42
C ASP A 5 -28.35 11.90 -13.50
N GLY A 6 -28.92 10.74 -13.81
CA GLY A 6 -28.96 9.64 -12.83
C GLY A 6 -27.61 9.18 -12.29
N GLY A 7 -26.57 9.14 -13.13
CA GLY A 7 -25.22 8.73 -12.70
C GLY A 7 -24.43 9.80 -11.94
N GLU A 8 -24.58 11.07 -12.30
CA GLU A 8 -23.90 12.18 -11.61
C GLU A 8 -24.55 12.45 -10.24
N GLU A 9 -25.87 12.33 -10.16
CA GLU A 9 -26.60 12.44 -8.89
C GLU A 9 -26.27 11.28 -7.93
N GLU A 10 -26.11 10.06 -8.45
CA GLU A 10 -25.63 8.91 -7.68
C GLU A 10 -24.20 9.14 -7.16
N ASP A 11 -23.27 9.53 -8.03
CA ASP A 11 -21.86 9.78 -7.67
C ASP A 11 -21.73 10.90 -6.61
N GLU A 12 -22.48 12.01 -6.76
CA GLU A 12 -22.55 13.08 -5.75
C GLU A 12 -23.16 12.60 -4.43
N SER A 13 -24.19 11.74 -4.48
CA SER A 13 -24.84 11.21 -3.29
C SER A 13 -23.89 10.36 -2.45
N GLN A 14 -23.01 9.59 -3.09
CA GLN A 14 -22.03 8.75 -2.40
C GLN A 14 -20.93 9.58 -1.73
N VAL A 15 -20.46 10.66 -2.38
CA VAL A 15 -19.51 11.60 -1.77
C VAL A 15 -20.12 12.28 -0.55
N ARG A 16 -21.38 12.74 -0.66
CA ARG A 16 -22.12 13.32 0.47
C ARG A 16 -22.29 12.33 1.62
N LEU A 17 -22.42 11.03 1.34
CA LEU A 17 -22.48 10.01 2.39
C LEU A 17 -21.16 9.90 3.15
N ILE A 18 -20.02 9.91 2.46
CA ILE A 18 -18.70 9.95 3.11
C ILE A 18 -18.54 11.22 3.94
N ASP A 19 -18.95 12.37 3.42
CA ASP A 19 -18.89 13.63 4.18
C ASP A 19 -19.75 13.59 5.44
N ARG A 20 -20.94 12.97 5.38
CA ARG A 20 -21.77 12.73 6.56
C ARG A 20 -21.10 11.78 7.56
N LEU A 21 -20.47 10.70 7.10
CA LEU A 21 -19.74 9.76 7.97
C LEU A 21 -18.52 10.43 8.64
N LEU A 22 -17.83 11.29 7.91
CA LEU A 22 -16.73 12.09 8.46
C LEU A 22 -17.25 13.08 9.50
N ALA A 23 -18.38 13.74 9.23
CA ALA A 23 -19.01 14.70 10.14
C ALA A 23 -19.63 14.05 11.40
N SER A 24 -20.31 12.91 11.26
CA SER A 24 -20.97 12.23 12.39
C SER A 24 -19.97 11.72 13.42
N GLN A 25 -18.87 11.14 12.96
CA GLN A 25 -17.81 10.63 13.84
C GLN A 25 -16.92 11.75 14.38
N SER A 26 -16.96 12.97 13.80
CA SER A 26 -16.38 14.16 14.43
C SER A 26 -17.31 14.69 15.54
N ALA A 27 -18.62 14.70 15.30
CA ALA A 27 -19.62 15.14 16.27
C ALA A 27 -19.74 14.22 17.50
N GLU A 28 -19.50 12.91 17.36
CA GLU A 28 -19.44 11.97 18.49
C GLU A 28 -18.27 12.25 19.46
N VAL A 29 -17.21 12.88 18.97
CA VAL A 29 -16.05 13.32 19.77
C VAL A 29 -16.32 14.70 20.39
N ASP A 30 -17.02 15.56 19.65
CA ASP A 30 -17.42 16.89 20.11
C ASP A 30 -18.51 16.87 21.19
N GLY A 31 -19.19 15.73 21.39
CA GLY A 31 -20.17 15.50 22.45
C GLY A 31 -19.62 15.66 23.88
N GLN A 32 -18.30 15.77 24.05
CA GLN A 32 -17.66 15.96 25.35
C GLN A 32 -16.83 17.26 25.48
N VAL A 33 -16.75 18.13 24.46
CA VAL A 33 -15.91 19.37 24.52
C VAL A 33 -16.55 20.64 23.91
N ALA A 34 -17.77 20.60 23.37
CA ALA A 34 -18.42 21.79 22.81
C ALA A 34 -19.16 22.67 23.84
N GLU A 35 -18.50 23.09 24.95
CA GLU A 35 -18.96 24.23 25.77
C GLU A 35 -18.09 25.49 25.59
N ASN A 36 -16.96 25.45 24.89
CA ASN A 36 -16.15 26.67 24.70
C ASN A 36 -15.41 26.70 23.37
N LEU A 37 -15.98 27.39 22.37
CA LEU A 37 -15.29 28.30 21.44
C LEU A 37 -16.21 28.69 20.26
N ARG A 38 -17.33 29.33 20.58
CA ARG A 38 -17.93 30.33 19.70
C ARG A 38 -17.19 31.64 19.91
N ALA A 39 -16.20 31.95 19.08
CA ALA A 39 -15.97 33.30 18.57
C ALA A 39 -14.73 33.39 17.66
N ARG A 40 -14.92 34.14 16.57
CA ARG A 40 -13.99 35.14 16.00
C ARG A 40 -13.04 34.74 14.86
N VAL A 41 -13.53 34.97 13.63
CA VAL A 41 -13.18 36.11 12.73
C VAL A 41 -13.00 35.65 11.28
N PHE A 42 -13.89 36.15 10.42
CA PHE A 42 -13.76 36.17 8.95
C PHE A 42 -12.54 36.99 8.48
N GLY A 43 -11.87 36.53 7.42
CA GLY A 43 -10.92 37.33 6.65
C GLY A 43 -10.62 36.73 5.27
N LYS A 44 -11.11 37.39 4.22
CA LYS A 44 -10.90 37.09 2.79
C LYS A 44 -9.43 37.22 2.37
N THR A 45 -9.00 36.51 1.33
CA THR A 45 -8.39 37.07 0.08
C THR A 45 -8.03 35.95 -0.92
N GLY A 46 -8.15 36.26 -2.21
CA GLY A 46 -7.89 35.35 -3.33
C GLY A 46 -6.42 35.28 -3.76
N GLY A 47 -6.11 34.36 -4.67
CA GLY A 47 -4.80 34.20 -5.28
C GLY A 47 -4.81 33.16 -6.40
N THR A 48 -4.24 33.55 -7.53
CA THR A 48 -4.25 32.92 -8.85
C THR A 48 -3.44 31.61 -8.97
N CYS A 49 -3.85 30.81 -9.96
CA CYS A 49 -3.13 29.64 -10.50
C CYS A 49 -1.64 29.86 -10.75
N GLN A 50 -0.82 28.91 -10.32
CA GLN A 50 0.43 28.54 -11.00
C GLN A 50 0.58 27.01 -10.99
N ILE A 51 0.89 26.47 -12.16
CA ILE A 51 1.19 25.05 -12.41
C ILE A 51 2.70 24.87 -12.21
N PRO A 52 3.18 23.94 -11.36
CA PRO A 52 4.52 23.42 -11.49
C PRO A 52 4.52 22.12 -12.31
N ALA A 53 5.46 22.06 -13.24
CA ALA A 53 5.69 20.94 -14.14
C ALA A 53 6.74 19.97 -13.57
N LYS A 54 6.63 18.71 -14.03
CA LYS A 54 7.64 17.65 -14.16
C LYS A 54 7.98 16.82 -12.91
N ARG A 55 7.53 15.56 -12.93
CA ARG A 55 8.33 14.42 -12.45
C ARG A 55 8.94 13.75 -13.69
N SER A 56 10.25 13.55 -13.68
CA SER A 56 10.97 12.71 -14.65
C SER A 56 11.37 11.41 -13.95
N PRO A 57 11.26 10.23 -14.60
CA PRO A 57 11.30 8.94 -13.93
C PRO A 57 12.72 8.41 -13.66
N SER A 58 13.68 9.24 -13.22
CA SER A 58 15.06 8.76 -13.02
C SER A 58 15.82 9.33 -11.81
N THR A 59 15.18 10.05 -10.90
CA THR A 59 15.87 10.65 -9.73
C THR A 59 15.31 10.25 -8.36
N ASP A 60 14.17 9.54 -8.30
CA ASP A 60 13.53 9.20 -7.01
C ASP A 60 14.16 8.03 -6.24
N LEU A 61 14.90 7.16 -6.92
CA LEU A 61 15.62 6.04 -6.29
C LEU A 61 16.67 6.50 -5.24
N SER A 62 17.01 7.79 -5.18
CA SER A 62 18.00 8.33 -4.24
C SER A 62 17.40 9.11 -3.07
N VAL A 63 16.16 9.59 -3.16
CA VAL A 63 15.49 10.32 -2.06
C VAL A 63 14.90 9.33 -1.05
N GLU A 64 14.40 8.19 -1.54
CA GLU A 64 13.78 7.14 -0.71
C GLU A 64 14.80 6.26 0.03
N ARG A 65 16.07 6.22 -0.42
CA ARG A 65 17.19 5.62 0.35
C ARG A 65 17.42 6.29 1.71
N LYS A 66 16.87 7.50 1.95
CA LYS A 66 16.90 8.15 3.28
C LYS A 66 15.85 7.58 4.24
N ILE A 67 14.74 7.03 3.76
CA ILE A 67 13.66 6.53 4.64
C ILE A 67 14.10 5.23 5.34
N LEU A 68 14.82 4.34 4.64
CA LEU A 68 15.48 3.19 5.27
C LEU A 68 16.62 3.58 6.21
N LYS A 69 17.28 4.74 5.99
CA LYS A 69 18.31 5.27 6.90
C LYS A 69 17.71 5.86 8.19
N LEU A 70 16.54 6.49 8.12
CA LEU A 70 15.86 7.08 9.28
C LEU A 70 15.37 6.02 10.28
N ASN A 71 14.95 4.84 9.80
CA ASN A 71 14.56 3.72 10.68
C ASN A 71 15.76 3.04 11.39
N SER A 72 17.00 3.38 11.03
CA SER A 72 18.21 2.80 11.65
C SER A 72 18.71 3.58 12.87
N THR A 73 18.29 4.83 13.07
CA THR A 73 18.82 5.73 14.11
C THR A 73 17.93 5.88 15.34
N ALA A 74 16.81 5.15 15.44
CA ALA A 74 15.88 5.22 16.57
C ALA A 74 15.94 3.92 17.42
N SER A 75 17.11 3.57 17.95
CA SER A 75 17.21 2.59 19.05
C SER A 75 18.55 2.75 19.77
N ALA A 76 18.61 3.75 20.65
CA ALA A 76 19.73 3.93 21.57
C ALA A 76 19.19 4.44 22.91
N ALA A 77 18.75 3.51 23.76
CA ALA A 77 18.94 3.55 25.21
C ALA A 77 18.22 2.35 25.85
N VAL A 78 18.76 1.91 26.99
CA VAL A 78 18.30 0.86 27.93
C VAL A 78 19.11 -0.44 27.84
N GLN A 79 20.14 -0.48 28.70
CA GLN A 79 20.88 -1.68 29.08
C GLN A 79 20.09 -2.50 30.12
N PRO A 80 20.24 -3.83 30.15
CA PRO A 80 19.98 -4.61 31.37
C PRO A 80 21.25 -5.28 31.93
N ARG A 81 21.27 -5.38 33.26
CA ARG A 81 22.30 -6.03 34.09
C ARG A 81 22.15 -7.56 34.09
N SER A 82 23.31 -8.21 34.01
CA SER A 82 23.76 -9.49 34.59
C SER A 82 22.77 -10.59 35.01
N GLY A 83 23.06 -11.82 34.58
CA GLY A 83 22.59 -13.05 35.24
C GLY A 83 23.04 -14.34 34.53
N VAL A 84 24.06 -14.98 35.07
CA VAL A 84 24.75 -16.21 34.63
C VAL A 84 23.85 -17.46 34.77
N VAL A 85 24.01 -18.47 33.90
CA VAL A 85 24.21 -19.93 34.17
C VAL A 85 24.10 -20.70 32.85
N LYS A 86 24.76 -21.85 32.84
CA LYS A 86 25.56 -22.53 31.82
C LYS A 86 24.97 -23.94 31.60
N LEU A 87 25.46 -24.60 30.54
CA LEU A 87 25.47 -26.07 30.28
C LEU A 87 24.22 -26.61 29.56
N THR A 88 24.27 -27.57 28.63
CA THR A 88 25.34 -28.34 27.93
C THR A 88 24.65 -29.20 26.86
N SER A 89 25.38 -29.47 25.77
CA SER A 89 25.40 -30.71 24.96
C SER A 89 24.10 -31.21 24.30
N SER A 90 24.07 -31.85 23.13
CA SER A 90 25.02 -32.21 22.07
C SER A 90 24.21 -33.10 21.11
N ALA A 91 24.79 -33.33 19.91
CA ALA A 91 24.57 -34.46 19.01
C ALA A 91 23.45 -34.30 17.96
N VAL A 92 23.78 -34.10 16.66
CA VAL A 92 24.28 -35.11 15.67
C VAL A 92 23.09 -35.96 15.19
N SER A 93 22.79 -36.18 13.91
CA SER A 93 23.44 -35.88 12.63
C SER A 93 22.50 -36.31 11.48
N THR A 94 22.75 -35.78 10.27
CA THR A 94 22.79 -36.45 8.94
C THR A 94 21.61 -37.36 8.53
N THR A 95 21.06 -37.37 7.32
CA THR A 95 21.58 -37.20 5.94
C THR A 95 20.36 -37.36 5.01
N GLY A 96 20.31 -36.71 3.86
CA GLY A 96 20.34 -37.47 2.60
C GLY A 96 19.28 -37.05 1.59
N VAL A 97 19.67 -36.08 0.75
CA VAL A 97 19.49 -35.94 -0.72
C VAL A 97 18.61 -37.01 -1.42
N ASP A 98 17.61 -36.61 -2.23
CA ASP A 98 17.74 -36.65 -3.71
C ASP A 98 16.58 -35.99 -4.50
N LEU A 99 16.95 -35.55 -5.71
CA LEU A 99 16.25 -34.69 -6.67
C LEU A 99 15.41 -35.45 -7.72
N SER A 100 14.28 -34.89 -8.16
CA SER A 100 13.82 -34.79 -9.58
C SER A 100 12.41 -34.13 -9.65
N ALA A 101 12.25 -32.96 -10.32
CA ALA A 101 11.59 -32.73 -11.64
C ALA A 101 10.10 -33.19 -11.69
N GLU A 102 9.06 -32.44 -12.07
CA GLU A 102 8.79 -31.43 -13.12
C GLU A 102 7.58 -30.55 -12.68
N GLY A 103 7.46 -29.27 -13.05
CA GLY A 103 6.59 -28.81 -14.15
C GLY A 103 5.09 -28.59 -13.77
N GLY A 104 4.65 -27.34 -13.57
CA GLY A 104 3.21 -27.00 -13.63
C GLY A 104 2.70 -25.81 -12.79
N ALA A 105 2.20 -24.79 -13.50
CA ALA A 105 1.13 -23.84 -13.15
C ALA A 105 1.07 -23.23 -11.72
N TYR A 106 1.35 -21.92 -11.64
CA TYR A 106 1.21 -21.09 -10.43
C TYR A 106 -0.27 -20.80 -10.10
N ASN A 107 -1.00 -21.82 -9.65
CA ASN A 107 -2.17 -21.60 -8.80
C ASN A 107 -1.63 -21.30 -7.39
N ALA A 108 -1.60 -20.03 -7.01
CA ALA A 108 -1.24 -19.63 -5.65
C ALA A 108 -2.28 -20.21 -4.67
N PRO A 109 -1.94 -21.24 -3.86
CA PRO A 109 -2.84 -21.68 -2.82
C PRO A 109 -2.85 -20.60 -1.74
N LYS A 110 -3.97 -20.46 -1.03
CA LYS A 110 -3.99 -19.75 0.26
C LYS A 110 -2.90 -20.38 1.15
N LEU A 111 -1.72 -19.76 1.23
CA LEU A 111 -0.68 -20.14 2.18
C LEU A 111 -1.12 -19.69 3.57
N GLN A 112 -2.08 -20.41 4.14
CA GLN A 112 -2.16 -20.53 5.59
C GLN A 112 -0.82 -21.13 6.02
N LEU A 113 0.02 -20.28 6.62
CA LEU A 113 1.21 -20.71 7.33
C LEU A 113 0.76 -21.75 8.37
N GLY A 114 0.83 -23.03 8.03
CA GLY A 114 0.55 -24.11 8.96
C GLY A 114 1.58 -24.00 10.07
N THR A 115 1.14 -23.83 11.31
CA THR A 115 2.05 -23.82 12.48
C THR A 115 2.60 -25.23 12.77
N GLY A 116 2.47 -26.19 11.85
CA GLY A 116 2.85 -27.58 12.07
C GLY A 116 2.16 -28.22 13.29
N GLY A 117 0.98 -27.70 13.68
CA GLY A 117 0.27 -28.11 14.90
C GLY A 117 0.74 -27.43 16.19
N ALA A 118 1.80 -26.61 16.17
CA ALA A 118 2.24 -25.84 17.34
C ALA A 118 1.30 -24.67 17.64
N LYS A 119 1.02 -24.43 18.93
CA LYS A 119 0.39 -23.17 19.37
C LYS A 119 1.40 -22.03 19.22
N ALA A 120 0.99 -20.91 18.63
CA ALA A 120 1.81 -19.70 18.57
C ALA A 120 2.27 -19.31 19.98
N GLY A 121 3.56 -18.98 20.14
CA GLY A 121 4.14 -18.64 21.44
C GLY A 121 4.68 -19.83 22.25
N SER A 122 4.49 -21.08 21.80
CA SER A 122 4.98 -22.27 22.52
C SER A 122 6.46 -22.57 22.27
N ILE A 123 7.10 -21.91 21.30
CA ILE A 123 8.47 -22.18 20.88
C ILE A 123 9.31 -20.93 21.11
N LYS A 124 10.49 -21.09 21.71
CA LYS A 124 11.50 -20.02 21.82
C LYS A 124 12.70 -20.41 20.98
N GLY A 125 13.02 -19.59 19.99
CA GLY A 125 14.14 -19.85 19.08
C GLY A 125 15.50 -19.74 19.79
N THR A 126 16.49 -20.50 19.31
CA THR A 126 17.87 -20.50 19.84
C THR A 126 18.92 -20.28 18.76
N SER A 127 18.51 -20.14 17.49
CA SER A 127 19.42 -19.93 16.36
C SER A 127 20.14 -18.59 16.47
N LYS A 128 21.45 -18.58 16.17
CA LYS A 128 22.27 -17.36 16.10
C LYS A 128 22.61 -16.93 14.68
N GLU A 129 22.12 -17.67 13.68
CA GLU A 129 22.35 -17.33 12.28
C GLU A 129 21.47 -16.13 11.90
N LEU A 130 22.09 -15.09 11.33
CA LEU A 130 21.36 -13.89 10.93
C LEU A 130 20.53 -14.11 9.67
N GLU A 131 21.03 -14.94 8.76
CA GLU A 131 20.39 -15.25 7.48
C GLU A 131 19.96 -16.70 7.46
N ARG A 132 18.69 -16.92 7.15
CA ARG A 132 18.10 -18.26 7.17
C ARG A 132 17.04 -18.39 6.08
N PRO A 133 16.93 -19.56 5.44
CA PRO A 133 15.91 -19.77 4.43
C PRO A 133 14.52 -19.77 5.07
N TYR A 134 13.53 -19.31 4.32
CA TYR A 134 12.12 -19.44 4.70
C TYR A 134 11.73 -20.93 4.69
N LEU A 135 11.13 -21.41 5.78
CA LEU A 135 10.81 -22.82 5.94
C LEU A 135 9.34 -23.09 5.63
N ARG A 136 9.04 -24.09 4.79
CA ARG A 136 7.68 -24.60 4.65
C ARG A 136 7.45 -25.70 5.69
N LEU A 137 6.66 -25.39 6.71
CA LEU A 137 6.51 -26.25 7.87
C LEU A 137 5.34 -27.22 7.71
N HIS A 138 5.62 -28.52 7.88
CA HIS A 138 4.62 -29.60 7.96
C HIS A 138 4.48 -30.16 9.38
N PHE A 139 5.44 -29.88 10.26
CA PHE A 139 5.53 -30.34 11.64
C PHE A 139 6.01 -29.20 12.55
N VAL A 140 5.98 -29.42 13.86
CA VAL A 140 6.54 -28.50 14.84
C VAL A 140 8.04 -28.29 14.56
N PRO A 141 8.49 -27.05 14.26
CA PRO A 141 9.89 -26.77 13.95
C PRO A 141 10.79 -26.91 15.19
N ASP A 142 12.02 -27.34 14.98
CA ASP A 142 13.03 -27.39 16.03
C ASP A 142 13.40 -25.96 16.48
N PRO A 143 13.40 -25.63 17.79
CA PRO A 143 13.90 -24.36 18.33
C PRO A 143 15.28 -23.91 17.81
N SER A 144 16.17 -24.84 17.45
CA SER A 144 17.47 -24.53 16.83
C SER A 144 17.34 -23.88 15.45
N THR A 145 16.18 -24.10 14.80
CA THR A 145 15.80 -23.59 13.50
C THR A 145 14.90 -22.35 13.58
N ILE A 146 14.96 -21.58 14.67
CA ILE A 146 14.22 -20.32 14.82
C ILE A 146 15.14 -19.29 15.52
N ARG A 147 15.17 -18.04 15.03
CA ARG A 147 15.96 -16.96 15.65
C ARG A 147 15.22 -16.35 16.86
N PRO A 148 15.87 -16.16 18.02
CA PRO A 148 15.29 -15.41 19.13
C PRO A 148 15.21 -13.90 18.81
N GLN A 149 14.41 -13.17 19.59
CA GLN A 149 14.09 -11.75 19.35
C GLN A 149 15.31 -10.84 19.09
N HIS A 150 16.37 -10.95 19.90
CA HIS A 150 17.56 -10.10 19.72
C HIS A 150 18.28 -10.36 18.39
N ILE A 151 18.31 -11.62 17.94
CA ILE A 151 18.88 -12.01 16.64
C ILE A 151 17.98 -11.57 15.49
N LEU A 152 16.65 -11.59 15.66
CA LEU A 152 15.70 -11.07 14.66
C LEU A 152 15.91 -9.58 14.38
N VAL A 153 16.21 -8.79 15.41
CA VAL A 153 16.54 -7.36 15.26
C VAL A 153 17.81 -7.18 14.42
N GLU A 154 18.85 -7.97 14.68
CA GLU A 154 20.11 -7.94 13.93
C GLU A 154 19.92 -8.43 12.49
N ALA A 155 19.15 -9.49 12.29
CA ALA A 155 18.81 -10.05 10.99
C ALA A 155 18.07 -9.02 10.13
N LEU A 156 17.06 -8.33 10.68
CA LEU A 156 16.33 -7.30 9.94
C LEU A 156 17.24 -6.13 9.55
N LYS A 157 18.15 -5.71 10.44
CA LYS A 157 19.17 -4.68 10.12
C LYS A 157 20.07 -5.12 8.97
N LEU A 158 20.51 -6.39 8.96
CA LEU A 158 21.33 -6.95 7.89
C LEU A 158 20.58 -6.96 6.55
N VAL A 159 19.32 -7.41 6.54
CA VAL A 159 18.49 -7.43 5.32
C VAL A 159 18.31 -6.02 4.76
N LYS A 160 17.98 -5.04 5.61
CA LYS A 160 17.87 -3.62 5.20
C LYS A 160 19.17 -3.11 4.58
N LYS A 161 20.32 -3.42 5.20
CA LYS A 161 21.64 -3.03 4.68
C LYS A 161 21.89 -3.67 3.29
N LYS A 162 21.68 -4.98 3.17
CA LYS A 162 21.87 -5.70 1.91
C LYS A 162 20.92 -5.23 0.80
N TRP A 163 19.68 -4.88 1.14
CA TRP A 163 18.75 -4.30 0.17
C TRP A 163 19.28 -2.98 -0.40
N ILE A 164 19.80 -2.10 0.45
CA ILE A 164 20.39 -0.82 0.02
C ILE A 164 21.61 -1.03 -0.87
N GLU A 165 22.43 -2.04 -0.58
CA GLU A 165 23.69 -2.31 -1.29
C GLU A 165 23.48 -3.04 -2.63
N ASN A 166 22.69 -4.13 -2.61
CA ASN A 166 22.62 -5.07 -3.73
C ASN A 166 21.28 -5.03 -4.47
N GLN A 167 20.22 -4.53 -3.82
CA GLN A 167 18.85 -4.55 -4.34
C GLN A 167 18.41 -5.94 -4.86
N ASP A 168 18.88 -7.00 -4.20
CA ASP A 168 18.53 -8.39 -4.50
C ASP A 168 17.15 -8.72 -3.92
N PHE A 169 16.14 -8.70 -4.78
CA PHE A 169 14.74 -8.85 -4.39
C PHE A 169 14.40 -10.27 -3.91
N PRO A 170 14.73 -11.34 -4.65
CA PRO A 170 14.51 -12.70 -4.18
C PRO A 170 15.13 -12.96 -2.79
N HIS A 171 16.37 -12.52 -2.58
CA HIS A 171 17.04 -12.69 -1.31
C HIS A 171 16.36 -11.88 -0.18
N ALA A 172 16.06 -10.60 -0.41
CA ALA A 172 15.40 -9.77 0.59
C ALA A 172 14.01 -10.31 0.99
N THR A 173 13.21 -10.71 -0.01
CA THR A 173 11.88 -11.31 0.19
C THR A 173 11.98 -12.59 1.00
N GLU A 174 12.86 -13.52 0.64
CA GLU A 174 13.05 -14.77 1.37
C GLU A 174 13.45 -14.52 2.83
N GLN A 175 14.43 -13.63 3.07
CA GLN A 175 14.89 -13.33 4.42
C GLN A 175 13.80 -12.65 5.27
N LEU A 176 13.01 -11.74 4.68
CA LEU A 176 11.89 -11.10 5.39
C LEU A 176 10.77 -12.09 5.69
N MET A 177 10.47 -13.02 4.77
CA MET A 177 9.52 -14.10 5.04
C MET A 177 9.99 -14.99 6.19
N ALA A 178 11.28 -15.34 6.23
CA ALA A 178 11.86 -16.11 7.33
C ALA A 178 11.78 -15.36 8.67
N ILE A 179 12.04 -14.04 8.69
CA ILE A 179 11.93 -13.22 9.92
C ILE A 179 10.47 -13.15 10.38
N GLN A 180 9.53 -12.87 9.47
CA GLN A 180 8.09 -12.82 9.77
C GLN A 180 7.58 -14.17 10.30
N GLN A 181 8.06 -15.27 9.73
CA GLN A 181 7.75 -16.63 10.19
C GLN A 181 8.27 -16.88 11.61
N ASP A 182 9.54 -16.55 11.88
CA ASP A 182 10.14 -16.71 13.20
C ASP A 182 9.37 -15.91 14.26
N CYS A 183 8.95 -14.68 13.94
CA CYS A 183 8.09 -13.89 14.83
C CYS A 183 6.76 -14.60 15.12
N LYS A 184 6.07 -15.07 14.07
CA LYS A 184 4.76 -15.70 14.19
C LYS A 184 4.82 -17.01 15.00
N LEU A 185 5.83 -17.85 14.77
CA LEU A 185 5.99 -19.11 15.50
C LEU A 185 6.22 -18.89 16.99
N GLN A 186 6.99 -17.86 17.33
CA GLN A 186 7.30 -17.49 18.71
C GLN A 186 6.23 -16.61 19.37
N GLY A 187 5.15 -16.26 18.65
CA GLY A 187 4.12 -15.34 19.16
C GLY A 187 4.69 -13.95 19.49
N ILE A 188 5.75 -13.54 18.80
CA ILE A 188 6.35 -12.22 18.98
C ILE A 188 5.50 -11.22 18.19
N GLU A 189 4.74 -10.42 18.93
CA GLU A 189 4.06 -9.23 18.45
C GLU A 189 4.80 -8.00 19.02
N GLY A 190 4.77 -6.87 18.30
CA GLY A 190 5.50 -5.67 18.71
C GLY A 190 6.26 -4.99 17.57
N THR A 191 7.13 -4.06 17.98
CA THR A 191 7.88 -3.16 17.08
C THR A 191 8.67 -3.91 16.00
N ILE A 192 9.34 -5.01 16.35
CA ILE A 192 10.14 -5.81 15.40
C ILE A 192 9.28 -6.49 14.33
N ALA A 193 8.10 -7.01 14.72
CA ALA A 193 7.20 -7.65 13.79
C ALA A 193 6.64 -6.61 12.80
N CYS A 194 6.16 -5.46 13.31
CA CYS A 194 5.74 -4.34 12.47
C CYS A 194 6.85 -3.92 11.51
N ASP A 195 8.07 -3.65 11.99
CA ASP A 195 9.18 -3.18 11.16
C ASP A 195 9.56 -4.20 10.06
N ALA A 196 9.48 -5.51 10.34
CA ALA A 196 9.71 -6.54 9.33
C ALA A 196 8.63 -6.57 8.24
N TYR A 197 7.35 -6.37 8.59
CA TYR A 197 6.26 -6.29 7.61
C TYR A 197 6.30 -4.99 6.81
N GLU A 198 6.51 -3.85 7.47
CA GLU A 198 6.61 -2.54 6.84
C GLU A 198 7.76 -2.47 5.84
N THR A 199 8.93 -3.01 6.21
CA THR A 199 10.09 -3.10 5.32
C THR A 199 9.77 -3.95 4.10
N HIS A 200 9.09 -5.09 4.28
CA HIS A 200 8.70 -5.96 3.18
C HIS A 200 7.69 -5.26 2.25
N ILE A 201 6.70 -4.57 2.80
CA ILE A 201 5.73 -3.80 1.99
C ILE A 201 6.43 -2.77 1.12
N ARG A 202 7.38 -2.00 1.69
CA ARG A 202 8.14 -1.00 0.92
C ARG A 202 8.95 -1.64 -0.21
N ILE A 203 9.64 -2.74 0.07
CA ILE A 203 10.41 -3.47 -0.95
C ILE A 203 9.49 -4.04 -2.04
N ALA A 204 8.32 -4.58 -1.67
CA ALA A 204 7.34 -5.09 -2.63
C ALA A 204 6.77 -3.97 -3.52
N LEU A 205 6.53 -2.78 -2.95
CA LEU A 205 6.11 -1.60 -3.71
C LEU A 205 7.18 -1.14 -4.71
N GLU A 206 8.45 -1.08 -4.29
CA GLU A 206 9.58 -0.74 -5.20
C GLU A 206 9.67 -1.70 -6.39
N ARG A 207 9.21 -2.94 -6.24
CA ARG A 207 9.26 -3.99 -7.28
C ARG A 207 7.92 -4.23 -7.97
N ALA A 208 6.90 -3.45 -7.64
CA ALA A 208 5.54 -3.62 -8.14
C ALA A 208 5.00 -5.05 -7.96
N ASP A 209 5.38 -5.72 -6.86
CA ASP A 209 4.86 -7.05 -6.51
C ASP A 209 3.58 -6.92 -5.68
N LEU A 210 2.44 -6.96 -6.37
CA LEU A 210 1.13 -6.85 -5.76
C LEU A 210 0.83 -8.01 -4.79
N ALA A 211 1.30 -9.23 -5.08
CA ALA A 211 0.96 -10.40 -4.29
C ALA A 211 1.61 -10.34 -2.90
N GLU A 212 2.92 -10.03 -2.86
CA GLU A 212 3.63 -9.86 -1.59
C GLU A 212 3.15 -8.62 -0.83
N PHE A 213 2.90 -7.51 -1.54
CA PHE A 213 2.32 -6.31 -0.95
C PHE A 213 1.01 -6.60 -0.21
N THR A 214 0.02 -7.21 -0.88
CA THR A 214 -1.29 -7.49 -0.28
C THR A 214 -1.18 -8.47 0.89
N ARG A 215 -0.35 -9.52 0.75
CA ARG A 215 -0.12 -10.53 1.81
C ARG A 215 0.44 -9.89 3.09
N CYS A 216 1.46 -9.04 2.93
CA CYS A 216 2.07 -8.35 4.06
C CYS A 216 1.13 -7.31 4.66
N LEU A 217 0.38 -6.57 3.84
CA LEU A 217 -0.58 -5.56 4.30
C LEU A 217 -1.69 -6.16 5.17
N SER A 218 -2.25 -7.31 4.79
CA SER A 218 -3.24 -8.03 5.61
C SER A 218 -2.66 -8.50 6.95
N SER A 219 -1.42 -8.99 6.95
CA SER A 219 -0.75 -9.44 8.18
C SER A 219 -0.45 -8.27 9.12
N LEU A 220 0.06 -7.17 8.57
CA LEU A 220 0.34 -5.94 9.31
C LEU A 220 -0.94 -5.33 9.90
N SER A 221 -2.04 -5.35 9.16
CA SER A 221 -3.35 -4.94 9.65
C SER A 221 -3.80 -5.71 10.89
N SER A 222 -3.52 -7.02 10.95
CA SER A 222 -3.84 -7.84 12.12
C SER A 222 -2.98 -7.45 13.32
N LEU A 223 -1.68 -7.17 13.09
CA LEU A 223 -0.77 -6.72 14.14
C LEU A 223 -1.19 -5.37 14.72
N TYR A 224 -1.55 -4.39 13.88
CA TYR A 224 -2.04 -3.10 14.38
C TYR A 224 -3.34 -3.23 15.18
N HIS A 225 -4.24 -4.12 14.77
CA HIS A 225 -5.43 -4.39 15.56
C HIS A 225 -5.08 -4.98 16.93
N SER A 226 -4.13 -5.92 17.00
CA SER A 226 -3.61 -6.45 18.26
C SER A 226 -3.02 -5.34 19.13
N ALA A 227 -2.19 -4.46 18.55
CA ALA A 227 -1.61 -3.31 19.25
C ALA A 227 -2.68 -2.41 19.90
N ILE A 228 -3.75 -2.11 19.15
CA ILE A 228 -4.89 -1.32 19.66
C ILE A 228 -5.58 -2.03 20.83
N LEU A 229 -5.81 -3.35 20.73
CA LEU A 229 -6.42 -4.13 21.82
C LEU A 229 -5.55 -4.14 23.08
N HIS A 230 -4.23 -4.09 22.92
CA HIS A 230 -3.28 -3.99 24.03
C HIS A 230 -3.07 -2.55 24.53
N GLY A 231 -3.63 -1.54 23.84
CA GLY A 231 -3.40 -0.12 24.16
C GLY A 231 -1.97 0.35 23.88
N GLU A 232 -1.25 -0.36 23.00
CA GLU A 232 0.14 -0.10 22.67
C GLU A 232 0.29 0.52 21.27
N THR A 233 1.35 1.30 21.07
CA THR A 233 1.74 1.81 19.74
C THR A 233 3.06 1.19 19.34
N TRP A 234 3.01 0.18 18.45
CA TRP A 234 4.20 -0.54 18.00
C TRP A 234 4.94 0.12 16.83
N SER A 235 4.29 1.03 16.11
CA SER A 235 4.90 1.72 14.97
C SER A 235 4.42 3.17 14.84
N PRO A 236 5.34 4.13 14.62
CA PRO A 236 4.97 5.50 14.29
C PRO A 236 4.43 5.62 12.85
N PHE A 237 4.60 4.60 12.00
CA PHE A 237 4.18 4.59 10.60
C PHE A 237 2.78 4.01 10.40
N THR A 238 2.04 3.74 11.48
CA THR A 238 0.71 3.13 11.43
C THR A 238 -0.22 3.83 10.44
N ASN A 239 -0.27 5.17 10.45
CA ASN A 239 -1.13 5.95 9.58
C ASN A 239 -0.77 5.84 8.08
N GLU A 240 0.53 5.74 7.75
CA GLU A 240 1.02 5.54 6.38
C GLU A 240 0.49 4.22 5.79
N PHE A 241 0.59 3.14 6.56
CA PHE A 241 0.15 1.81 6.10
C PHE A 241 -1.38 1.66 6.13
N ILE A 242 -2.08 2.36 7.01
CA ILE A 242 -3.54 2.49 6.94
C ILE A 242 -3.93 3.19 5.62
N ALA A 243 -3.27 4.30 5.27
CA ALA A 243 -3.52 4.98 4.00
C ALA A 243 -3.24 4.06 2.79
N TYR A 244 -2.18 3.25 2.83
CA TYR A 244 -1.91 2.25 1.78
C TYR A 244 -2.99 1.16 1.70
N ARG A 245 -3.53 0.72 2.85
CA ARG A 245 -4.65 -0.23 2.89
C ARG A 245 -5.91 0.38 2.26
N MET A 246 -6.22 1.63 2.57
CA MET A 246 -7.34 2.36 1.96
C MET A 246 -7.17 2.47 0.45
N LEU A 247 -6.00 2.93 -0.02
CA LEU A 247 -5.71 3.06 -1.46
C LEU A 247 -5.78 1.70 -2.18
N HIS A 248 -5.27 0.64 -1.57
CA HIS A 248 -5.37 -0.71 -2.13
C HIS A 248 -6.82 -1.18 -2.23
N GLY A 249 -7.67 -0.86 -1.26
CA GLY A 249 -9.11 -1.15 -1.30
C GLY A 249 -9.83 -0.47 -2.47
N MET A 250 -9.36 0.71 -2.90
CA MET A 250 -9.95 1.46 -4.03
C MET A 250 -9.70 0.82 -5.40
N ARG A 251 -8.83 -0.20 -5.46
CA ARG A 251 -8.57 -0.98 -6.68
C ARG A 251 -9.83 -1.69 -7.19
N LEU A 252 -10.74 -2.08 -6.31
CA LEU A 252 -12.01 -2.73 -6.65
C LEU A 252 -13.11 -1.67 -6.77
N GLU A 253 -13.71 -1.51 -7.96
CA GLU A 253 -14.74 -0.48 -8.22
C GLU A 253 -16.04 -0.74 -7.45
N LYS A 254 -16.48 -2.01 -7.48
CA LYS A 254 -17.82 -2.40 -7.04
C LYS A 254 -18.04 -2.13 -5.56
N ASP A 255 -16.98 -2.17 -4.78
CA ASP A 255 -17.02 -2.07 -3.32
C ASP A 255 -16.32 -0.80 -2.82
N LEU A 256 -16.10 0.20 -3.69
CA LEU A 256 -15.31 1.40 -3.36
C LEU A 256 -15.87 2.14 -2.13
N LEU A 257 -17.19 2.40 -2.13
CA LEU A 257 -17.86 3.07 -1.02
C LEU A 257 -17.83 2.24 0.26
N GLU A 258 -18.08 0.94 0.16
CA GLU A 258 -18.09 0.02 1.32
C GLU A 258 -16.69 -0.08 1.93
N ASN A 259 -15.65 -0.24 1.11
CA ASN A 259 -14.27 -0.32 1.54
C ASN A 259 -13.83 0.98 2.25
N ILE A 260 -14.12 2.15 1.65
CA ILE A 260 -13.76 3.42 2.28
C ILE A 260 -14.55 3.60 3.59
N SER A 261 -15.85 3.30 3.61
CA SER A 261 -16.69 3.46 4.80
C SER A 261 -16.25 2.55 5.95
N CYS A 262 -15.96 1.28 5.65
CA CYS A 262 -15.45 0.32 6.63
C CYS A 262 -14.12 0.78 7.22
N GLU A 263 -13.22 1.30 6.39
CA GLU A 263 -11.93 1.82 6.85
C GLU A 263 -12.10 3.07 7.70
N LEU A 264 -12.99 3.99 7.32
CA LEU A 264 -13.29 5.19 8.10
C LEU A 264 -13.85 4.89 9.50
N CYS A 265 -14.64 3.83 9.65
CA CYS A 265 -15.14 3.35 10.94
C CYS A 265 -14.05 2.74 11.83
N ARG A 266 -12.89 2.37 11.28
CA ARG A 266 -11.78 1.75 12.03
C ARG A 266 -10.72 2.77 12.47
N ILE A 267 -10.76 3.98 11.91
CA ILE A 267 -9.75 5.02 12.11
C ILE A 267 -10.23 5.99 13.19
N SER A 268 -9.35 6.31 14.13
CA SER A 268 -9.67 7.27 15.19
C SER A 268 -9.79 8.70 14.66
N PRO A 269 -10.52 9.59 15.34
CA PRO A 269 -10.65 11.00 14.96
C PRO A 269 -9.30 11.72 14.82
N GLU A 270 -8.34 11.41 15.69
CA GLU A 270 -7.00 11.99 15.69
C GLU A 270 -6.22 11.56 14.45
N GLN A 271 -6.35 10.28 14.07
CA GLN A 271 -5.69 9.74 12.87
C GLN A 271 -6.23 10.38 11.58
N ARG A 272 -7.47 10.85 11.55
CA ARG A 272 -8.04 11.53 10.37
C ARG A 272 -7.36 12.86 10.05
N SER A 273 -6.76 13.49 11.05
CA SER A 273 -6.00 14.74 10.87
C SER A 273 -4.64 14.50 10.19
N ASP A 274 -4.22 13.23 10.08
CA ASP A 274 -2.97 12.87 9.43
C ASP A 274 -3.01 13.14 7.91
N SER A 275 -1.92 13.69 7.37
CA SER A 275 -1.83 14.03 5.95
C SER A 275 -1.96 12.83 5.03
N ASP A 276 -1.47 11.66 5.44
CA ASP A 276 -1.50 10.44 4.62
C ASP A 276 -2.92 9.88 4.51
N ILE A 277 -3.67 9.87 5.62
CA ILE A 277 -5.06 9.41 5.67
C ILE A 277 -5.96 10.39 4.91
N HIS A 278 -5.76 11.71 5.11
CA HIS A 278 -6.49 12.72 4.36
C HIS A 278 -6.25 12.61 2.84
N PHE A 279 -5.03 12.30 2.42
CA PHE A 279 -4.70 12.03 1.03
C PHE A 279 -5.50 10.83 0.49
N ALA A 280 -5.51 9.70 1.20
CA ALA A 280 -6.28 8.52 0.78
C ALA A 280 -7.79 8.81 0.66
N ILE A 281 -8.38 9.53 1.63
CA ILE A 281 -9.78 9.94 1.58
C ILE A 281 -10.06 10.84 0.37
N SER A 282 -9.16 11.79 0.10
CA SER A 282 -9.28 12.72 -1.04
C SER A 282 -9.24 11.97 -2.37
N VAL A 283 -8.37 10.96 -2.50
CA VAL A 283 -8.33 10.07 -3.67
C VAL A 283 -9.65 9.31 -3.80
N GLY A 284 -10.15 8.70 -2.71
CA GLY A 284 -11.43 8.01 -2.71
C GLY A 284 -12.59 8.89 -3.17
N LYS A 285 -12.71 10.11 -2.62
CA LYS A 285 -13.72 11.10 -3.02
C LYS A 285 -13.61 11.47 -4.49
N SER A 286 -12.40 11.70 -5.00
CA SER A 286 -12.19 12.04 -6.42
C SER A 286 -12.61 10.91 -7.36
N LEU A 287 -12.40 9.65 -6.96
CA LEU A 287 -12.81 8.48 -7.73
C LEU A 287 -14.33 8.32 -7.75
N MET A 288 -15.00 8.55 -6.62
CA MET A 288 -16.45 8.46 -6.49
C MET A 288 -17.15 9.59 -7.25
N ALA A 289 -16.64 10.83 -7.17
CA ALA A 289 -17.15 11.96 -7.92
C ALA A 289 -16.83 11.92 -9.43
N ARG A 290 -16.08 10.90 -9.89
CA ARG A 290 -15.48 10.83 -11.23
C ARG A 290 -14.70 12.09 -11.63
N ASP A 291 -14.13 12.79 -10.64
CA ASP A 291 -13.23 13.93 -10.87
C ASP A 291 -11.81 13.42 -11.14
N PHE A 292 -11.62 13.00 -12.39
CA PHE A 292 -10.32 12.50 -12.88
C PHE A 292 -9.23 13.59 -12.84
N SER A 293 -9.59 14.87 -12.96
CA SER A 293 -8.61 15.96 -12.94
C SER A 293 -7.98 16.10 -11.56
N THR A 294 -8.81 16.07 -10.51
CA THR A 294 -8.33 16.06 -9.13
C THR A 294 -7.58 14.77 -8.81
N PHE A 295 -8.07 13.61 -9.27
CA PHE A 295 -7.38 12.33 -9.09
C PHE A 295 -5.95 12.36 -9.66
N PHE A 296 -5.76 12.78 -10.91
CA PHE A 296 -4.42 12.83 -11.51
C PHE A 296 -3.52 13.89 -10.88
N ARG A 297 -4.09 14.99 -10.38
CA ARG A 297 -3.36 15.99 -9.58
C ARG A 297 -2.88 15.40 -8.25
N LEU A 298 -3.72 14.61 -7.58
CA LEU A 298 -3.36 13.91 -6.34
C LEU A 298 -2.29 12.85 -6.61
N TYR A 299 -2.46 12.07 -7.67
CA TYR A 299 -1.48 11.07 -8.09
C TYR A 299 -0.09 11.68 -8.39
N ALA A 300 -0.05 12.83 -9.07
CA ALA A 300 1.20 13.55 -9.34
C ALA A 300 1.90 14.05 -8.05
N ASN A 301 1.13 14.38 -7.01
CA ASN A 301 1.61 14.88 -5.72
C ASN A 301 1.50 13.83 -4.60
N ALA A 302 1.56 12.55 -4.95
CA ALA A 302 1.39 11.47 -3.98
C ALA A 302 2.50 11.49 -2.90
N PRO A 303 2.15 11.45 -1.60
CA PRO A 303 3.13 11.44 -0.52
C PRO A 303 3.80 10.06 -0.42
N LYS A 304 5.09 10.05 -0.06
CA LYS A 304 5.86 8.82 0.20
C LYS A 304 5.70 7.82 -0.97
N MET A 305 5.46 6.54 -0.67
CA MET A 305 5.22 5.48 -1.65
C MET A 305 3.75 5.33 -2.08
N ALA A 306 2.86 6.28 -1.74
CA ALA A 306 1.45 6.17 -2.12
C ALA A 306 1.25 6.11 -3.66
N GLY A 307 2.14 6.75 -4.42
CA GLY A 307 2.16 6.68 -5.89
C GLY A 307 2.29 5.24 -6.39
N HIS A 308 3.19 4.45 -5.79
CA HIS A 308 3.37 3.03 -6.15
C HIS A 308 2.14 2.17 -5.86
N VAL A 309 1.36 2.51 -4.83
CA VAL A 309 0.09 1.82 -4.55
C VAL A 309 -0.94 2.15 -5.63
N ILE A 310 -1.01 3.42 -6.06
CA ILE A 310 -1.94 3.86 -7.10
C ILE A 310 -1.57 3.29 -8.47
N ASP A 311 -0.28 3.07 -8.75
CA ASP A 311 0.20 2.46 -9.99
C ASP A 311 -0.47 1.10 -10.30
N PHE A 312 -0.88 0.33 -9.28
CA PHE A 312 -1.58 -0.94 -9.48
C PHE A 312 -2.96 -0.82 -10.13
N PHE A 313 -3.58 0.36 -10.12
CA PHE A 313 -4.93 0.55 -10.64
C PHE A 313 -5.13 1.81 -11.47
N VAL A 314 -4.10 2.64 -11.63
CA VAL A 314 -4.15 3.88 -12.42
C VAL A 314 -4.58 3.63 -13.87
N ASP A 315 -4.19 2.51 -14.48
CA ASP A 315 -4.54 2.20 -15.86
C ASP A 315 -6.04 1.92 -16.05
N ARG A 316 -6.69 1.34 -15.03
CA ARG A 316 -8.16 1.22 -15.01
C ARG A 316 -8.79 2.61 -14.91
N VAL A 317 -8.30 3.47 -14.03
CA VAL A 317 -8.84 4.83 -13.87
C VAL A 317 -8.66 5.64 -15.15
N ARG A 318 -7.52 5.52 -15.83
CA ARG A 318 -7.27 6.12 -17.16
C ARG A 318 -8.27 5.65 -18.20
N GLU A 319 -8.67 4.38 -18.18
CA GLU A 319 -9.68 3.85 -19.09
C GLU A 319 -11.07 4.44 -18.81
N THR A 320 -11.51 4.48 -17.56
CA THR A 320 -12.79 5.11 -17.18
C THR A 320 -12.80 6.61 -17.50
N ALA A 321 -11.68 7.30 -17.26
CA ALA A 321 -11.50 8.70 -17.63
C ALA A 321 -11.59 8.90 -19.14
N LEU A 322 -10.91 8.06 -19.93
CA LEU A 322 -10.94 8.10 -21.38
C LEU A 322 -12.36 7.93 -21.94
N GLN A 323 -13.13 6.97 -21.42
CA GLN A 323 -14.51 6.77 -21.84
C GLN A 323 -15.37 8.01 -21.55
N THR A 324 -15.15 8.65 -20.41
CA THR A 324 -15.84 9.89 -20.02
C THR A 324 -15.47 11.05 -20.94
N TYR A 325 -14.17 11.23 -21.21
CA TYR A 325 -13.69 12.31 -22.08
C TYR A 325 -14.17 12.15 -23.53
N ILE A 326 -14.19 10.94 -24.07
CA ILE A 326 -14.70 10.67 -25.43
C ILE A 326 -16.19 11.00 -25.55
N LYS A 327 -16.98 10.73 -24.49
CA LYS A 327 -18.41 11.09 -24.44
C LYS A 327 -18.62 12.60 -24.34
N ALA A 328 -17.80 13.29 -23.54
CA ALA A 328 -17.97 14.72 -23.25
C ALA A 328 -17.40 15.63 -24.35
N CYS A 329 -16.24 15.31 -24.93
CA CYS A 329 -15.46 16.19 -25.81
C CYS A 329 -15.63 15.82 -27.30
N GLN A 330 -16.84 15.94 -27.84
CA GLN A 330 -17.10 15.76 -29.28
C GLN A 330 -16.87 17.06 -30.07
N PRO A 331 -16.39 17.03 -31.33
CA PRO A 331 -16.20 15.85 -32.19
C PRO A 331 -14.81 15.20 -32.12
N ASP A 332 -13.74 15.94 -31.86
CA ASP A 332 -12.36 15.44 -31.89
C ASP A 332 -11.55 16.00 -30.72
N ILE A 333 -10.58 15.22 -30.23
CA ILE A 333 -9.68 15.63 -29.14
C ILE A 333 -8.24 15.60 -29.64
N HIS A 334 -7.47 16.66 -29.38
CA HIS A 334 -6.04 16.65 -29.66
C HIS A 334 -5.30 15.67 -28.73
N LEU A 335 -4.38 14.90 -29.31
CA LEU A 335 -3.60 13.92 -28.55
C LEU A 335 -2.74 14.58 -27.46
N ASP A 336 -2.31 15.83 -27.64
CA ASP A 336 -1.56 16.54 -26.59
C ASP A 336 -2.44 16.86 -25.39
N ASP A 337 -3.68 17.32 -25.62
CA ASP A 337 -4.63 17.59 -24.55
C ASP A 337 -4.99 16.31 -23.81
N LEU A 338 -5.27 15.23 -24.55
CA LEU A 338 -5.57 13.92 -23.95
C LEU A 338 -4.39 13.35 -23.15
N LYS A 339 -3.15 13.58 -23.62
CA LYS A 339 -1.94 13.23 -22.89
C LYS A 339 -1.85 13.99 -21.57
N HIS A 340 -2.17 15.29 -21.54
CA HIS A 340 -2.19 16.07 -20.30
C HIS A 340 -3.33 15.63 -19.37
N MET A 341 -4.53 15.39 -19.90
CA MET A 341 -5.70 14.96 -19.12
C MET A 341 -5.50 13.59 -18.47
N LEU A 342 -4.89 12.63 -19.17
CA LEU A 342 -4.59 11.28 -18.65
C LEU A 342 -3.24 11.18 -17.91
N CYS A 343 -2.55 12.30 -17.74
CA CYS A 343 -1.28 12.42 -17.04
C CYS A 343 -0.19 11.47 -17.59
N PHE A 344 -0.04 11.38 -18.91
CA PHE A 344 1.05 10.65 -19.54
C PHE A 344 2.29 11.54 -19.73
N GLU A 345 3.47 11.04 -19.36
CA GLU A 345 4.73 11.78 -19.58
C GLU A 345 5.07 11.90 -21.07
N LYS A 346 4.92 10.80 -21.81
CA LYS A 346 5.36 10.68 -23.20
C LYS A 346 4.18 10.44 -24.12
N ARG A 347 4.15 11.17 -25.24
CA ARG A 347 3.17 10.99 -26.31
C ARG A 347 3.12 9.54 -26.83
N LYS A 348 4.28 8.86 -26.89
CA LYS A 348 4.37 7.45 -27.31
C LYS A 348 3.62 6.50 -26.37
N GLN A 349 3.66 6.74 -25.06
CA GLN A 349 2.95 5.90 -24.08
C GLN A 349 1.44 6.08 -24.20
N CYS A 350 0.98 7.33 -24.28
CA CYS A 350 -0.42 7.65 -24.52
C CYS A 350 -0.93 7.00 -25.82
N PHE A 351 -0.17 7.11 -26.91
CA PHE A 351 -0.53 6.47 -28.18
C PHE A 351 -0.64 4.95 -28.09
N ARG A 352 0.30 4.29 -27.40
CA ARG A 352 0.24 2.84 -27.18
C ARG A 352 -1.01 2.43 -26.39
N PHE A 353 -1.30 3.15 -25.31
CA PHE A 353 -2.48 2.93 -24.48
C PHE A 353 -3.78 3.08 -25.30
N LEU A 354 -3.91 4.15 -26.09
CA LEU A 354 -5.10 4.37 -26.93
C LEU A 354 -5.29 3.27 -27.98
N ARG A 355 -4.19 2.80 -28.58
CA ARG A 355 -4.21 1.73 -29.57
C ARG A 355 -4.63 0.39 -28.97
N GLU A 356 -4.12 0.06 -27.79
CA GLU A 356 -4.50 -1.16 -27.04
C GLU A 356 -5.99 -1.18 -26.71
N ARG A 357 -6.60 0.01 -26.53
CA ARG A 357 -8.03 0.18 -26.23
C ARG A 357 -8.92 0.39 -27.46
N GLY A 358 -8.39 0.23 -28.67
CA GLY A 358 -9.18 0.31 -29.91
C GLY A 358 -9.74 1.69 -30.25
N VAL A 359 -9.11 2.76 -29.76
CA VAL A 359 -9.47 4.15 -30.06
C VAL A 359 -9.05 4.49 -31.50
N VAL A 360 -9.98 5.05 -32.27
CA VAL A 360 -9.74 5.44 -33.67
C VAL A 360 -9.09 6.82 -33.70
N MET A 361 -7.97 6.92 -34.41
CA MET A 361 -7.22 8.16 -34.59
C MET A 361 -7.24 8.58 -36.06
N SER A 362 -7.12 9.88 -36.29
CA SER A 362 -6.91 10.46 -37.63
C SER A 362 -5.56 10.02 -38.22
N ASP A 363 -5.46 10.03 -39.55
CA ASP A 363 -4.27 9.60 -40.32
C ASP A 363 -2.98 10.33 -39.88
N ASP A 364 -3.10 11.58 -39.48
CA ASP A 364 -1.99 12.41 -38.96
C ASP A 364 -1.55 12.06 -37.53
N LYS A 365 -2.29 11.17 -36.83
CA LYS A 365 -2.07 10.77 -35.43
C LYS A 365 -2.03 11.95 -34.45
N ARG A 366 -2.72 13.04 -34.81
CA ARG A 366 -2.84 14.26 -34.00
C ARG A 366 -4.19 14.40 -33.32
N LEU A 367 -5.23 13.84 -33.93
CA LEU A 367 -6.61 13.91 -33.47
C LEU A 367 -7.13 12.51 -33.14
N VAL A 368 -7.87 12.43 -32.05
CA VAL A 368 -8.65 11.26 -31.64
C VAL A 368 -10.08 11.48 -32.09
N LEU A 369 -10.57 10.59 -32.97
CA LEU A 369 -11.92 10.68 -33.54
C LEU A 369 -12.91 10.09 -32.55
N THR A 370 -13.62 10.95 -31.80
CA THR A 370 -14.43 10.48 -30.65
C THR A 370 -15.65 9.67 -31.08
N LYS A 371 -16.28 10.04 -32.20
CA LYS A 371 -17.49 9.38 -32.71
C LYS A 371 -17.25 7.92 -33.12
N ASP A 372 -16.13 7.64 -33.77
CA ASP A 372 -15.77 6.29 -34.19
C ASP A 372 -15.21 5.47 -33.03
N SER A 373 -14.48 6.12 -32.12
CA SER A 373 -14.00 5.48 -30.90
C SER A 373 -15.14 5.06 -29.96
N LEU A 374 -16.26 5.80 -29.93
CA LEU A 374 -17.43 5.47 -29.13
C LEU A 374 -18.05 4.11 -29.53
N LYS A 375 -17.90 3.69 -30.80
CA LYS A 375 -18.39 2.39 -31.28
C LYS A 375 -17.59 1.24 -30.68
N SER A 376 -16.27 1.42 -30.52
CA SER A 376 -15.38 0.43 -29.91
C SER A 376 -15.73 0.16 -28.43
N PHE A 377 -16.14 1.19 -27.69
CA PHE A 377 -16.51 1.06 -26.27
C PHE A 377 -17.91 0.52 -26.00
N LYS A 378 -18.78 0.42 -27.02
CA LYS A 378 -20.13 -0.16 -26.88
C LYS A 378 -20.17 -1.69 -26.98
N VAL A 379 -19.04 -2.34 -27.27
CA VAL A 379 -18.94 -3.79 -27.53
C VAL A 379 -18.35 -4.54 -26.32
N SER A 380 -18.11 -3.87 -25.19
CA SER A 380 -17.49 -4.47 -23.98
C SER A 380 -18.46 -4.59 -22.82
#